data_AF-A0A975BGC4-F1
#
_entry.id   AF-A0A975BGC4-F1
#
_cell.length_a   1.000
_cell.length_b   1.000
_cell.length_c   1.000
_cell.angle_alpha   90.00
_cell.angle_beta   90.00
_cell.angle_gamma   90.00
#
_symmetry.space_group_name_H-M   'P 1'
#
loop_
_entity.id
_entity.type
_entity.pdbx_description
1 polymer ?
#
loop_
_entity_poly.entity_id
_entity_poly.type
_entity_poly.pdbx_seq_one_letter_code
_entity_poly.pdbx_strand_id
1 'polypeptide(L)' 'MNETQIQTATVDFHGHTLITVWHNGNDYIAMKPVVEGMGLDWKSQTEAIVL' A
#
# COMPACT_ATOMS: atom_id res chain seq x y z
N MET A 1 23.49 15.30 8.22
CA MET A 1 22.59 14.13 8.28
C MET A 1 21.48 14.45 7.30
N ASN A 2 21.41 13.78 6.15
CA ASN A 2 20.34 14.03 5.19
C ASN A 2 19.13 13.25 5.65
N GLU A 3 18.10 13.96 6.11
CA GLU A 3 16.81 13.39 6.45
C GLU A 3 16.12 12.96 5.16
N THR A 4 15.90 11.66 4.98
CA THR A 4 15.05 11.16 3.90
C THR A 4 13.62 11.59 4.22
N GLN A 5 13.16 12.67 3.58
CA GLN A 5 11.79 13.14 3.75
C GLN A 5 10.83 12.13 3.10
N ILE A 6 10.04 11.44 3.92
CA ILE A 6 8.97 10.58 3.44
C ILE A 6 7.77 11.47 3.12
N GLN A 7 7.34 11.44 1.86
CA GLN A 7 6.14 12.12 1.41
C GLN A 7 4.99 11.10 1.37
N THR A 8 3.88 11.44 2.02
CA THR A 8 2.69 10.60 2.11
C THR A 8 1.47 11.35 1.62
N ALA A 9 0.49 10.61 1.08
CA ALA A 9 -0.83 11.13 0.74
C ALA A 9 -1.91 10.15 1.21
N THR A 10 -3.18 10.55 1.05
CA THR A 10 -4.33 9.67 1.32
C THR A 10 -5.19 9.55 0.08
N VAL A 11 -5.70 8.35 -0.17
CA VAL A 11 -6.60 8.05 -1.30
C VAL A 11 -7.80 7.26 -0.81
N ASP A 12 -8.98 7.56 -1.33
CA ASP A 12 -10.19 6.79 -1.05
C ASP A 12 -10.29 5.59 -2.00
N PHE A 13 -10.40 4.40 -1.42
CA PHE A 13 -10.49 3.13 -2.12
C PHE A 13 -11.60 2.27 -1.49
N HIS A 14 -12.67 2.00 -2.25
CA HIS A 14 -13.80 1.17 -1.79
C HIS A 14 -14.41 1.59 -0.43
N GLY A 15 -14.44 2.89 -0.13
CA GLY A 15 -14.95 3.41 1.15
C GLY A 15 -13.94 3.34 2.30
N HIS A 16 -12.69 2.97 2.01
CA HIS A 16 -11.56 3.01 2.94
C HIS A 16 -10.54 4.05 2.52
N THR A 17 -10.04 4.82 3.48
CA THR A 17 -8.93 5.73 3.24
C THR A 17 -7.61 4.96 3.36
N LEU A 18 -6.84 4.89 2.28
CA LEU A 18 -5.52 4.29 2.22
C LEU A 18 -4.44 5.37 2.30
N ILE A 19 -3.32 5.04 2.94
CA ILE A 19 -2.13 5.90 2.99
C ILE A 19 -1.17 5.49 1.88
N THR A 20 -0.68 6.46 1.11
CA THR A 20 0.36 6.26 0.10
C THR A 20 1.72 6.76 0.59
N VAL A 21 2.79 6.22 0.00
CA VAL A 21 4.16 6.72 0.12
C VAL A 21 4.67 7.04 -1.29
N TRP A 22 5.14 8.26 -1.49
CA TRP A 22 5.74 8.68 -2.74
C TRP A 22 7.18 8.18 -2.85
N HIS A 23 7.48 7.44 -3.91
CA HIS A 23 8.82 6.94 -4.19
C HIS A 23 9.05 6.79 -5.70
N ASN A 24 10.18 7.27 -6.21
CA ASN A 24 10.56 7.13 -7.63
C ASN A 24 9.47 7.53 -8.65
N GLY A 25 8.69 8.57 -8.36
CA GLY A 25 7.65 9.05 -9.26
C GLY A 25 6.32 8.29 -9.18
N ASN A 26 6.18 7.35 -8.25
CA ASN A 26 4.97 6.56 -8.05
C ASN A 26 4.50 6.61 -6.60
N ASP A 27 3.18 6.57 -6.42
CA ASP A 27 2.54 6.35 -5.12
C ASP A 27 2.44 4.85 -4.83
N TYR A 28 2.99 4.43 -3.70
CA TYR A 28 2.91 3.05 -3.21
C TYR A 28 1.94 2.95 -2.04
N ILE A 29 1.21 1.84 -1.96
CA ILE A 29 0.31 1.53 -0.85
C ILE A 29 0.75 0.26 -0.12
N ALA A 30 0.38 0.15 1.15
CA ALA A 30 0.47 -1.11 1.86
C ALA A 30 -0.64 -2.06 1.37
N MET A 31 -0.27 -3.20 0.77
CA MET A 31 -1.26 -4.14 0.21
C MET A 31 -2.06 -4.90 1.26
N LYS A 32 -1.50 -5.10 2.46
CA LYS A 32 -2.17 -5.85 3.54
C LYS A 32 -3.52 -5.27 3.94
N PRO A 33 -3.64 -3.98 4.32
CA PRO A 33 -4.94 -3.41 4.65
C PRO A 33 -5.93 -3.43 3.49
N VAL A 34 -5.46 -3.42 2.24
CA VAL A 34 -6.34 -3.54 1.06
C VAL A 34 -6.96 -4.94 1.00
N VAL A 35 -6.15 -5.98 1.11
CA VAL A 35 -6.60 -7.37 0.99
C VAL A 35 -7.48 -7.78 2.17
N GLU A 36 -7.07 -7.41 3.38
CA GLU A 36 -7.91 -7.63 4.58
C GLU A 36 -9.21 -6.82 4.49
N GLY A 37 -9.18 -5.60 3.95
CA GLY A 37 -10.37 -4.76 3.71
C GLY A 37 -11.33 -5.34 2.67
N MET A 38 -10.82 -6.09 1.69
CA MET A 38 -11.63 -6.85 0.72
C MET A 38 -12.21 -8.15 1.31
N GLY A 39 -11.88 -8.50 2.56
CA GLY A 39 -12.30 -9.76 3.19
C GLY A 39 -11.53 -10.99 2.69
N LEU A 40 -10.36 -10.77 2.07
CA LEU A 40 -9.50 -11.83 1.57
C LEU A 40 -8.40 -12.16 2.61
N ASP A 41 -7.95 -13.42 2.64
CA ASP A 41 -6.82 -13.81 3.49
C ASP A 41 -5.50 -13.30 2.87
N TRP A 42 -4.79 -12.45 3.60
CA TRP A 42 -3.46 -11.95 3.24
C TRP A 42 -2.47 -13.08 2.93
N LYS A 43 -2.58 -14.24 3.60
CA LYS A 43 -1.69 -15.40 3.34
C LYS A 43 -1.84 -15.96 1.93
N SER A 44 -2.98 -15.78 1.27
CA SER A 44 -3.13 -16.21 -0.12
C SER A 44 -2.35 -15.32 -1.09
N GLN A 45 -1.94 -14.11 -0.66
CA GLN A 45 -1.21 -13.18 -1.52
C GLN A 45 0.30 -13.42 -1.51
N THR A 46 0.86 -14.08 -0.50
CA THR A 46 2.27 -14.51 -0.49
C THR A 46 2.62 -15.48 -1.62
N GLU A 47 1.63 -16.13 -2.24
CA GLU A 47 1.81 -17.04 -3.38
C GLU A 47 1.97 -16.27 -4.71
N ALA A 48 1.58 -15.00 -4.76
CA ALA A 48 1.48 -14.22 -6.00
C ALA A 48 2.58 -13.13 -6.10
N ILE A 49 3.84 -13.52 -5.93
CA ILE A 49 4.97 -12.90 -6.64
C ILE A 49 5.88 -14.05 -7.09
N VAL A 50 5.51 -14.69 -8.20
CA VAL A 50 6.49 -15.31 -9.08
C VAL A 50 6.85 -14.23 -10.09
N LEU A 51 8.01 -13.61 -9.90
CA LEU A 51 8.71 -12.91 -10.98
C LEU A 51 9.31 -13.94 -11.94
#